data_AF-G0HRK4-F1
#
_entry.id   AF-G0HRK4-F1
#
_cell.length_a   1.000
_cell.length_b   1.000
_cell.length_c   1.000
_cell.angle_alpha   90.00
_cell.angle_beta   90.00
_cell.angle_gamma   90.00
#
_symmetry.space_group_name_H-M   'P 1'
#
loop_
_entity.id
_entity.type
_entity.pdbx_description
1 polymer ?
#
loop_
_entity_poly.entity_id
_entity_poly.type
_entity_poly.pdbx_seq_one_letter_code
_entity_poly.pdbx_strand_id
1 'polypeptide(L)'
;MSQSSLDDDELFGEAANEMRTDVEESLAEARDALPEADSVWDVEADNTLGVLNSLKTALDVGDAEDHLRDAKKWYTMGERADAFEDADDLAEEIETIADLIDDVDDAREQIGDLTATIPQLRSTLEEFEGEDGADAEADGDADAEAEA
;
A
#
# COMPACT_ATOMS: atom_id res chain seq x y z
N MET A 1 22.65 -5.47 53.17
CA MET A 1 21.58 -5.71 52.17
C MET A 1 21.84 -4.92 50.88
N SER A 2 23.11 -4.79 50.44
CA SER A 2 23.47 -3.97 49.27
C SER A 2 23.93 -4.80 48.06
N GLN A 3 23.88 -6.13 48.15
CA GLN A 3 24.15 -7.00 46.98
C GLN A 3 22.87 -7.23 46.19
N SER A 4 21.78 -7.66 46.86
CA SER A 4 20.47 -7.87 46.20
C SER A 4 19.98 -6.72 45.34
N SER A 5 20.14 -5.45 45.77
CA SER A 5 19.66 -4.31 44.97
C SER A 5 20.51 -4.04 43.72
N LEU A 6 21.82 -4.35 43.77
CA LEU A 6 22.71 -4.20 42.62
C LEU A 6 22.43 -5.27 41.55
N ASP A 7 22.08 -6.49 41.96
CA ASP A 7 21.65 -7.57 41.06
C ASP A 7 20.28 -7.26 40.42
N ASP A 8 19.37 -6.61 41.15
CA ASP A 8 18.06 -6.21 40.64
C ASP A 8 18.18 -5.09 39.58
N ASP A 9 18.99 -4.05 39.81
CA ASP A 9 19.21 -2.94 38.86
C ASP A 9 19.82 -3.42 37.52
N GLU A 10 20.73 -4.39 37.55
CA GLU A 10 21.35 -4.97 36.35
C GLU A 10 20.33 -5.80 35.54
N LEU A 11 19.42 -6.51 36.21
CA LEU A 11 18.34 -7.27 35.57
C LEU A 11 17.30 -6.36 34.90
N PHE A 12 16.94 -5.24 35.54
CA PHE A 12 16.01 -4.26 34.95
C PHE A 12 16.61 -3.58 33.72
N GLY A 13 17.91 -3.28 33.74
CA GLY A 13 18.61 -2.74 32.56
C GLY A 13 18.65 -3.71 31.37
N GLU A 14 18.87 -5.00 31.63
CA GLU A 14 18.84 -6.03 30.58
C GLU A 14 17.43 -6.15 29.96
N ALA A 15 16.39 -6.20 30.78
CA ALA A 15 15.01 -6.28 30.31
C ALA A 15 14.57 -5.02 29.54
N ALA A 16 15.05 -3.84 29.95
CA ALA A 16 14.85 -2.59 29.23
C ALA A 16 15.48 -2.62 27.83
N ASN A 17 16.72 -3.10 27.75
CA ASN A 17 17.43 -3.23 26.47
C ASN A 17 16.79 -4.29 25.56
N GLU A 18 16.29 -5.40 26.11
CA GLU A 18 15.52 -6.42 25.39
C GLU A 18 14.24 -5.83 24.79
N MET A 19 13.44 -5.11 25.59
CA MET A 19 12.22 -4.45 25.10
C MET A 19 12.50 -3.43 23.99
N ARG A 20 13.62 -2.70 24.07
CA ARG A 20 14.04 -1.79 23.00
C ARG A 20 14.43 -2.55 21.74
N THR A 21 15.18 -3.63 21.89
CA THR A 21 15.58 -4.50 20.78
C THR A 21 14.36 -5.08 20.07
N ASP A 22 13.34 -5.53 20.81
CA ASP A 22 12.10 -6.07 20.22
C ASP A 22 11.35 -5.03 19.36
N VAL A 23 11.37 -3.76 19.77
CA VAL A 23 10.81 -2.66 18.96
C VAL A 23 11.62 -2.45 17.70
N GLU A 24 12.94 -2.32 17.83
CA GLU A 24 13.86 -2.09 16.70
C GLU A 24 13.83 -3.23 15.68
N GLU A 25 13.76 -4.48 16.13
CA GLU A 25 13.60 -5.66 15.27
C GLU A 25 12.27 -5.61 14.52
N SER A 26 11.16 -5.33 15.21
CA SER A 26 9.84 -5.21 14.57
C SER A 26 9.80 -4.07 13.54
N LEU A 27 10.49 -2.95 13.80
CA LEU A 27 10.60 -1.83 12.85
C LEU A 27 11.45 -2.18 11.63
N ALA A 28 12.53 -2.95 11.82
CA ALA A 28 13.34 -3.47 10.72
C ALA A 28 12.52 -4.43 9.84
N GLU A 29 11.78 -5.36 10.45
CA GLU A 29 10.89 -6.27 9.72
C GLU A 29 9.80 -5.50 8.93
N ALA A 30 9.21 -4.45 9.52
CA ALA A 30 8.25 -3.62 8.82
C ALA A 30 8.85 -2.94 7.58
N ARG A 31 10.09 -2.45 7.68
CA ARG A 31 10.80 -1.84 6.53
C ARG A 31 11.13 -2.86 5.45
N ASP A 32 11.58 -4.04 5.84
CA ASP A 32 11.95 -5.11 4.90
C ASP A 32 10.74 -5.68 4.16
N ALA A 33 9.54 -5.59 4.76
CA ALA A 33 8.28 -6.00 4.13
C ALA A 33 7.74 -4.98 3.11
N LEU A 34 8.15 -3.70 3.18
CA LEU A 34 7.72 -2.67 2.24
C LEU A 34 8.27 -2.92 0.83
N PRO A 35 7.54 -2.50 -0.22
CA PRO A 35 8.02 -2.63 -1.59
C PRO A 35 9.29 -1.79 -1.83
N GLU A 36 10.24 -2.37 -2.58
CA GLU A 36 11.44 -1.64 -2.98
C GLU A 36 11.08 -0.46 -3.90
N ALA A 37 11.78 0.67 -3.75
CA ALA A 37 11.50 1.88 -4.53
C ALA A 37 11.61 1.66 -6.05
N ASP A 38 12.53 0.81 -6.50
CA ASP A 38 12.70 0.48 -7.92
C ASP A 38 11.52 -0.36 -8.46
N SER A 39 10.87 -1.17 -7.62
CA SER A 39 9.73 -2.01 -8.03
C SER A 39 8.54 -1.20 -8.53
N VAL A 40 8.40 0.06 -8.10
CA VAL A 40 7.34 0.98 -8.57
C VAL A 40 7.57 1.40 -10.02
N TRP A 41 8.82 1.49 -10.45
CA TRP A 41 9.21 1.95 -11.79
C TRP A 41 9.35 0.82 -12.80
N ASP A 42 9.62 -0.40 -12.32
CA ASP A 42 9.90 -1.58 -13.15
C ASP A 42 8.64 -2.34 -13.63
N VAL A 43 7.44 -1.75 -13.47
CA VAL A 43 6.18 -2.39 -13.90
C VAL A 43 5.97 -2.29 -15.41
N GLU A 44 5.77 -3.45 -16.05
CA GLU A 44 5.59 -3.55 -17.51
C GLU A 44 4.38 -4.43 -17.87
N ALA A 45 3.64 -4.04 -18.92
CA ALA A 45 2.58 -4.85 -19.53
C ALA A 45 2.23 -4.37 -20.95
N ASP A 46 1.56 -5.22 -21.73
CA ASP A 46 1.18 -4.93 -23.13
C ASP A 46 0.05 -3.89 -23.29
N ASN A 47 -0.60 -3.49 -22.20
CA ASN A 47 -1.70 -2.54 -22.23
C ASN A 47 -1.83 -1.78 -20.90
N THR A 48 -2.54 -0.64 -20.93
CA THR A 48 -2.71 0.26 -19.78
C THR A 48 -3.30 -0.43 -18.56
N LEU A 49 -4.32 -1.29 -18.73
CA LEU A 49 -4.90 -2.01 -17.58
C LEU A 49 -3.90 -3.00 -17.00
N GLY A 50 -3.09 -3.65 -17.83
CA GLY A 50 -2.00 -4.50 -17.39
C GLY A 50 -1.03 -3.72 -16.50
N VAL A 51 -0.57 -2.55 -16.95
CA VAL A 51 0.38 -1.71 -16.18
C VAL A 51 -0.25 -1.28 -14.85
N LEU A 52 -1.50 -0.83 -14.85
CA LEU A 52 -2.19 -0.41 -13.62
C LEU A 52 -2.38 -1.56 -12.62
N ASN A 53 -2.72 -2.76 -13.09
CA ASN A 53 -2.83 -3.92 -12.20
C ASN A 53 -1.47 -4.37 -11.67
N SER A 54 -0.42 -4.35 -12.51
CA SER A 54 0.95 -4.63 -12.07
C SER A 54 1.42 -3.62 -11.02
N LEU A 55 1.17 -2.32 -11.24
CA LEU A 55 1.49 -1.26 -10.29
C LEU A 55 0.75 -1.42 -8.96
N LYS A 56 -0.55 -1.78 -9.01
CA LYS A 56 -1.34 -2.08 -7.80
C LYS A 56 -0.76 -3.22 -6.97
N THR A 57 -0.17 -4.23 -7.62
CA THR A 57 0.51 -5.34 -6.94
C THR A 57 1.91 -4.95 -6.47
N ALA A 58 2.64 -4.13 -7.21
CA ALA A 58 3.96 -3.64 -6.80
C ALA A 58 3.90 -2.73 -5.55
N LEU A 59 2.77 -2.09 -5.30
CA LEU A 59 2.50 -1.27 -4.12
C LEU A 59 1.84 -2.05 -2.96
N ASP A 60 1.99 -3.37 -2.91
CA ASP A 60 1.49 -4.15 -1.78
C ASP A 60 2.45 -3.99 -0.59
N VAL A 61 1.94 -3.54 0.56
CA VAL A 61 2.74 -3.34 1.78
C VAL A 61 3.06 -4.64 2.53
N GLY A 62 2.56 -5.78 2.06
CA GLY A 62 2.85 -7.09 2.61
C GLY A 62 2.50 -7.20 4.10
N ASP A 63 3.43 -7.72 4.89
CA ASP A 63 3.29 -7.87 6.34
C ASP A 63 3.74 -6.61 7.12
N ALA A 64 4.07 -5.50 6.45
CA ALA A 64 4.62 -4.29 7.09
C ALA A 64 3.69 -3.70 8.15
N GLU A 65 2.37 -3.74 7.91
CA GLU A 65 1.35 -3.29 8.87
C GLU A 65 1.36 -4.11 10.16
N ASP A 66 1.51 -5.43 10.03
CA ASP A 66 1.51 -6.36 11.16
C ASP A 66 2.78 -6.17 12.00
N HIS A 67 3.94 -6.03 11.36
CA HIS A 67 5.21 -5.73 12.05
C HIS A 67 5.19 -4.34 12.72
N LEU A 68 4.64 -3.31 12.06
CA LEU A 68 4.46 -1.99 12.67
C LEU A 68 3.54 -2.05 13.89
N ARG A 69 2.50 -2.87 13.84
CA ARG A 69 1.60 -3.07 14.99
C ARG A 69 2.33 -3.75 16.15
N ASP A 70 3.18 -4.72 15.88
CA ASP A 70 4.01 -5.37 16.90
C ASP A 70 5.03 -4.39 17.50
N ALA A 71 5.69 -3.56 16.68
CA ALA A 71 6.55 -2.48 17.16
C ALA A 71 5.79 -1.51 18.09
N LYS A 72 4.62 -1.03 17.66
CA LYS A 72 3.75 -0.15 18.48
C LYS A 72 3.36 -0.80 19.80
N LYS A 73 3.08 -2.10 19.79
CA LYS A 73 2.71 -2.86 20.99
C LYS A 73 3.88 -2.95 21.97
N TRP A 74 5.07 -3.32 21.51
CA TRP A 74 6.28 -3.40 22.34
C TRP A 74 6.67 -2.03 22.88
N TYR A 75 6.65 -0.99 22.02
CA TYR A 75 6.91 0.39 22.41
C TYR A 75 5.97 0.84 23.54
N THR A 76 4.66 0.64 23.36
CA THR A 76 3.69 1.05 24.40
C THR A 76 3.81 0.20 25.67
N MET A 77 4.33 -1.02 25.59
CA MET A 77 4.60 -1.86 26.76
C MET A 77 5.84 -1.39 27.52
N GLY A 78 6.92 -1.07 26.80
CA GLY A 78 8.15 -0.51 27.37
C GLY A 78 7.94 0.86 28.02
N GLU A 79 7.22 1.77 27.36
CA GLU A 79 6.85 3.08 27.90
C GLU A 79 6.09 2.96 29.23
N ARG A 80 5.11 2.04 29.31
CA ARG A 80 4.34 1.82 30.54
C ARG A 80 5.15 1.19 31.67
N ALA A 81 6.24 0.52 31.33
CA ALA A 81 7.14 -0.11 32.27
C ALA A 81 8.28 0.83 32.70
N ASP A 82 8.30 2.09 32.22
CA ASP A 82 9.45 3.00 32.36
C ASP A 82 10.76 2.32 31.91
N ALA A 83 10.68 1.50 30.84
CA ALA A 83 11.80 0.71 30.35
C ALA A 83 12.79 1.52 29.51
N PHE A 84 12.37 2.67 28.97
CA PHE A 84 13.21 3.49 28.11
C PHE A 84 13.74 4.71 28.87
N GLU A 85 15.05 4.95 28.75
CA GLU A 85 15.65 6.21 29.22
C GLU A 85 15.37 7.37 28.25
N ASP A 86 15.29 7.05 26.95
CA ASP A 86 14.90 7.91 25.83
C ASP A 86 14.27 7.01 24.74
N ALA A 87 13.07 7.38 24.28
CA ALA A 87 12.29 6.63 23.29
C ALA A 87 11.75 7.53 22.17
N ASP A 88 12.13 8.81 22.15
CA ASP A 88 11.62 9.76 21.16
C ASP A 88 12.01 9.33 19.73
N ASP A 89 13.19 8.72 19.58
CA ASP A 89 13.67 8.19 18.30
C ASP A 89 12.83 7.00 17.79
N LEU A 90 12.44 6.09 18.68
CA LEU A 90 11.55 4.98 18.35
C LEU A 90 10.16 5.49 17.96
N ALA A 91 9.66 6.52 18.66
CA ALA A 91 8.37 7.13 18.36
C ALA A 91 8.36 7.79 16.97
N GLU A 92 9.39 8.58 16.64
CA GLU A 92 9.56 9.21 15.32
C GLU A 92 9.66 8.15 14.21
N GLU A 93 10.37 7.05 14.48
CA GLU A 93 10.51 5.96 13.52
C GLU A 93 9.20 5.22 13.27
N ILE A 94 8.44 4.93 14.33
CA ILE A 94 7.10 4.34 14.25
C ILE A 94 6.16 5.22 13.43
N GLU A 95 6.17 6.54 13.65
CA GLU A 95 5.35 7.50 12.91
C GLU A 95 5.76 7.54 11.43
N THR A 96 7.06 7.61 11.16
CA THR A 96 7.59 7.62 9.79
C THR A 96 7.17 6.40 8.98
N ILE A 97 7.25 5.20 9.57
CA ILE A 97 6.83 3.97 8.89
C ILE A 97 5.31 3.91 8.73
N ALA A 98 4.55 4.38 9.73
CA ALA A 98 3.08 4.44 9.64
C ALA A 98 2.63 5.34 8.49
N ASP A 99 3.17 6.57 8.41
CA ASP A 99 2.84 7.53 7.35
C ASP A 99 3.20 6.98 5.97
N LEU A 100 4.33 6.28 5.85
CA LEU A 100 4.75 5.67 4.59
C LEU A 100 3.80 4.55 4.14
N ILE A 101 3.33 3.70 5.07
CA ILE A 101 2.34 2.67 4.75
C ILE A 101 1.04 3.32 4.27
N ASP A 102 0.55 4.32 5.00
CA ASP A 102 -0.68 5.04 4.66
C ASP A 102 -0.56 5.69 3.25
N ASP A 103 0.58 6.33 2.94
CA ASP A 103 0.85 6.92 1.63
C ASP A 103 0.82 5.87 0.49
N VAL A 104 1.36 4.67 0.74
CA VAL A 104 1.37 3.57 -0.25
C VAL A 104 -0.03 3.02 -0.48
N ASP A 105 -0.81 2.82 0.59
CA ASP A 105 -2.19 2.35 0.46
C ASP A 105 -3.11 3.38 -0.20
N ASP A 106 -2.94 4.66 0.11
CA ASP A 106 -3.64 5.75 -0.57
C ASP A 106 -3.34 5.75 -2.08
N ALA A 107 -2.08 5.53 -2.47
CA ALA A 107 -1.71 5.39 -3.88
C ALA A 107 -2.37 4.16 -4.52
N ARG A 108 -2.43 3.04 -3.79
CA ARG A 108 -3.04 1.80 -4.25
C ARG A 108 -4.55 1.93 -4.45
N GLU A 109 -5.24 2.66 -3.58
CA GLU A 109 -6.66 2.99 -3.73
C GLU A 109 -6.90 3.83 -4.98
N GLN A 110 -6.11 4.89 -5.19
CA GLN A 110 -6.19 5.74 -6.38
C GLN A 110 -5.99 4.95 -7.69
N ILE A 111 -5.08 3.98 -7.70
CA ILE A 111 -4.88 3.09 -8.85
C ILE A 111 -6.09 2.17 -9.05
N GLY A 112 -6.70 1.69 -7.97
CA GLY A 112 -7.96 0.93 -8.00
C GLY A 112 -9.08 1.70 -8.68
N ASP A 113 -9.28 2.95 -8.28
CA ASP A 113 -10.28 3.86 -8.85
C ASP A 113 -10.01 4.14 -10.33
N LEU A 114 -8.74 4.37 -10.68
CA LEU A 114 -8.34 4.58 -12.07
C LEU A 114 -8.60 3.32 -12.92
N THR A 115 -8.28 2.14 -12.38
CA THR A 115 -8.52 0.84 -13.02
C THR A 115 -10.02 0.60 -13.28
N ALA A 116 -10.90 1.10 -12.41
CA ALA A 116 -12.35 1.03 -12.61
C ALA A 116 -12.86 2.06 -13.63
N THR A 117 -12.24 3.24 -13.70
CA THR A 117 -12.66 4.36 -14.54
C THR A 117 -12.28 4.17 -16.02
N ILE A 118 -11.09 3.65 -16.30
CA ILE A 118 -10.56 3.52 -17.67
C ILE A 118 -11.46 2.67 -18.59
N PRO A 119 -11.98 1.50 -18.18
CA PRO A 119 -12.89 0.70 -19.01
C PRO A 119 -14.20 1.43 -19.32
N GLN A 120 -14.74 2.19 -18.36
CA GLN A 120 -15.98 2.95 -18.55
C GLN A 120 -15.77 4.07 -19.58
N LEU A 121 -14.67 4.82 -19.45
CA LEU A 121 -14.30 5.86 -20.41
C LEU A 121 -14.15 5.29 -21.83
N ARG A 122 -13.53 4.11 -21.96
CA ARG A 122 -13.43 3.43 -23.26
C ARG A 122 -14.81 3.13 -23.84
N SER A 123 -15.72 2.56 -23.06
CA SER A 123 -17.11 2.27 -23.51
C SER A 123 -17.79 3.54 -24.02
N THR A 124 -17.72 4.62 -23.25
CA THR A 124 -18.32 5.91 -23.63
C THR A 124 -17.75 6.47 -24.94
N LEU A 125 -16.44 6.31 -25.17
CA LEU A 125 -15.81 6.74 -26.42
C LEU A 125 -16.25 5.87 -27.61
N GLU A 126 -16.32 4.55 -27.43
CA GLU A 126 -16.79 3.61 -28.46
C GLU A 126 -18.28 3.84 -28.82
N GLU A 127 -19.11 4.16 -27.81
CA GLU A 127 -20.51 4.54 -28.00
C GLU A 127 -20.63 5.83 -28.83
N PHE A 128 -19.85 6.86 -28.48
CA PHE A 128 -19.83 8.14 -29.20
C PHE A 128 -19.38 7.99 -30.66
N GLU A 129 -18.34 7.18 -30.93
CA GLU A 129 -17.88 6.89 -32.30
C GLU A 129 -18.91 6.09 -33.12
N GLY A 130 -19.66 5.20 -32.45
CA GLY A 130 -20.73 4.40 -33.07
C GLY A 130 -21.99 5.18 -33.43
N GLU A 131 -22.27 6.30 -32.76
CA GLU A 131 -23.42 7.17 -33.05
C GLU A 131 -23.27 7.96 -34.36
N ASP A 132 -22.05 8.26 -34.81
CA ASP A 132 -21.78 8.92 -36.12
C ASP A 132 -21.87 7.96 -37.33
N GLY A 133 -21.90 6.64 -37.11
CA GLY A 133 -21.91 5.61 -38.17
C GLY A 133 -23.28 5.05 -38.54
N ALA A 134 -24.35 5.42 -37.83
CA ALA A 134 -25.67 4.79 -37.96
C ALA A 134 -26.66 5.51 -38.90
N ASP A 135 -26.31 6.66 -39.48
CA ASP A 135 -27.23 7.49 -40.30
C ASP A 135 -26.96 7.44 -41.83
N ALA A 136 -26.20 6.45 -42.32
CA ALA A 136 -25.79 6.38 -43.73
C ALA A 136 -26.42 5.27 -44.59
N GLU A 137 -27.23 4.35 -44.03
CA GLU A 137 -27.73 3.17 -44.77
C GLU A 137 -29.26 3.06 -44.77
N ALA A 138 -29.96 4.19 -44.89
CA ALA A 138 -31.41 4.23 -44.94
C ALA A 138 -31.97 5.12 -46.06
N ASP A 139 -31.39 5.12 -47.27
CA ASP A 139 -32.10 5.61 -48.45
C ASP A 139 -31.43 5.13 -49.75
N GLY A 140 -32.06 4.15 -50.42
CA GLY A 140 -31.68 3.81 -51.79
C GLY A 140 -31.89 2.36 -52.20
N ASP A 141 -33.13 1.87 -52.19
CA ASP A 141 -33.72 1.32 -53.42
C ASP A 141 -35.22 1.14 -53.27
N ALA A 142 -35.95 2.21 -53.60
CA ALA A 142 -37.32 2.14 -54.03
C ALA A 142 -37.33 2.48 -55.52
N ASP A 143 -37.24 1.49 -56.42
CA ASP A 143 -38.09 1.47 -57.62
C ASP A 143 -38.10 0.12 -58.34
N ALA A 144 -39.33 -0.33 -58.62
CA ALA A 144 -39.75 -1.09 -59.80
C ALA A 144 -39.01 -2.39 -60.20
N GLU A 145 -39.76 -3.50 -60.24
CA GLU A 145 -40.19 -4.04 -61.54
C GLU A 145 -41.43 -4.93 -61.41
N ALA A 146 -42.38 -4.66 -62.30
CA ALA A 146 -43.64 -5.35 -62.50
C ALA A 146 -43.43 -6.80 -62.99
N GLU A 147 -44.49 -7.61 -62.87
CA GLU A 147 -44.95 -8.69 -63.78
C GLU A 147 -45.39 -9.95 -63.00
N ALA A 148 -46.70 -10.10 -62.80
CA ALA A 148 -47.50 -11.33 -63.03
C ALA A 148 -48.94 -11.17 -62.47
#